data_AF-A0A7K7QTS9-F1
#
_entry.id   AF-A0A7K7QTS9-F1
#
_cell.length_a   1.000
_cell.length_b   1.000
_cell.length_c   1.000
_cell.angle_alpha   90.00
_cell.angle_beta   90.00
_cell.angle_gamma   90.00
#
_symmetry.space_group_name_H-M   'P 1'
#
loop_
_entity.id
_entity.type
_entity.pdbx_description
1 polymer ?
#
loop_
_entity_poly.entity_id
_entity_poly.type
_entity_poly.pdbx_seq_one_letter_code
_entity_poly.pdbx_strand_id
1 'polypeptide(L)'
;AASLLSCVFEMDTTPESYLDLFPLEAIVYLTPDSENVLEDIDPDKVYVLGGLVDESIHKQLTLRRAREQCLQTARLPIREYMVKAPNSRNYHSETLAINQVFDVLSTYYETRSWPAALRAGVSSGKGYVLPDTAEQ
;
A
#
# COMPACT_ATOMS: atom_id res chain seq x y z
N ALA A 1 25.24 -10.58 -20.31
CA ALA A 1 25.43 -9.51 -19.31
C ALA A 1 24.05 -9.07 -18.84
N ALA A 2 23.55 -9.69 -17.76
CA ALA A 2 22.31 -9.26 -17.14
C ALA A 2 22.67 -8.10 -16.22
N SER A 3 22.43 -6.88 -16.67
CA SER A 3 22.56 -5.70 -15.83
C SER A 3 21.48 -5.79 -14.78
N LEU A 4 21.85 -6.24 -13.58
CA LEU A 4 21.10 -5.98 -12.35
C LEU A 4 21.14 -4.47 -12.15
N LEU A 5 20.22 -3.75 -12.80
CA LEU A 5 19.87 -2.41 -12.37
C LEU A 5 19.24 -2.58 -10.99
N SER A 6 20.08 -2.52 -9.96
CA SER A 6 19.63 -2.13 -8.64
C SER A 6 18.89 -0.83 -8.83
N CYS A 7 17.56 -0.84 -8.68
CA CYS A 7 16.80 0.39 -8.58
C CYS A 7 17.35 1.13 -7.36
N VAL A 8 18.21 2.12 -7.60
CA VAL A 8 18.68 3.02 -6.55
C VAL A 8 17.54 4.01 -6.37
N PHE A 9 16.70 3.78 -5.37
CA PHE A 9 15.72 4.77 -4.98
C PHE A 9 16.46 5.95 -4.36
N GLU A 10 16.37 7.11 -5.01
CA GLU A 10 16.82 8.37 -4.42
C GLU A 10 15.79 8.76 -3.34
N MET A 11 16.30 9.07 -2.14
CA MET A 11 15.47 9.42 -0.99
C MET A 11 15.83 10.82 -0.53
N ASP A 12 14.87 11.73 -0.64
CA ASP A 12 14.96 13.05 -0.03
C ASP A 12 14.38 13.03 1.38
N THR A 13 15.01 13.76 2.29
CA THR A 13 14.55 13.95 3.67
C THR A 13 14.31 15.43 3.93
N THR A 14 13.15 15.75 4.50
CA THR A 14 12.70 17.13 4.70
C THR A 14 11.97 17.23 6.05
N PRO A 15 12.18 18.31 6.82
CA PRO A 15 11.38 18.61 8.02
C PRO A 15 10.01 19.23 7.70
N GLU A 16 9.78 19.70 6.47
CA GLU A 16 8.52 20.29 6.03
C GLU A 16 7.38 19.26 5.96
N SER A 17 6.15 19.71 6.19
CA SER A 17 4.98 18.85 6.02
C SER A 17 4.74 18.57 4.54
N TYR A 18 4.31 17.35 4.21
CA TYR A 18 3.88 17.01 2.85
C TYR A 18 2.72 17.89 2.36
N LEU A 19 1.96 18.50 3.28
CA LEU A 19 0.90 19.47 2.99
C LEU A 19 1.42 20.83 2.50
N ASP A 20 2.65 21.17 2.85
CA ASP A 20 3.30 22.42 2.43
C ASP A 20 4.09 22.23 1.12
N LEU A 21 4.47 20.98 0.83
CA LEU A 21 5.30 20.62 -0.34
C LEU A 21 4.48 20.32 -1.59
N PHE A 22 3.25 19.81 -1.45
CA PHE A 22 2.43 19.33 -2.56
C PHE A 22 1.01 19.88 -2.51
N PRO A 23 0.35 20.10 -3.67
CA PRO A 23 -1.04 20.53 -3.70
C PRO A 23 -1.96 19.43 -3.16
N LEU A 24 -2.96 19.82 -2.35
CA LEU A 24 -3.85 18.89 -1.63
C LEU A 24 -4.53 17.88 -2.55
N GLU A 25 -4.94 18.32 -3.74
CA GLU A 25 -5.61 17.51 -4.76
C GLU A 25 -4.71 16.46 -5.41
N ALA A 26 -3.39 16.60 -5.33
CA ALA A 26 -2.43 15.60 -5.81
C ALA A 26 -2.14 14.52 -4.76
N ILE A 27 -2.48 14.76 -3.48
CA ILE A 27 -2.09 13.90 -2.36
C ILE A 27 -3.14 12.80 -2.15
N VAL A 28 -2.68 11.55 -2.16
CA VAL A 28 -3.47 10.36 -1.83
C VAL A 28 -2.86 9.67 -0.61
N TYR A 29 -3.58 9.69 0.51
CA TYR A 29 -3.14 9.02 1.73
C TYR A 29 -3.51 7.54 1.71
N LEU A 30 -2.51 6.65 1.76
CA LEU A 30 -2.74 5.21 1.76
C LEU A 30 -3.05 4.70 3.18
N THR A 31 -4.21 4.07 3.33
CA THR A 31 -4.66 3.50 4.61
C THR A 31 -5.56 2.28 4.37
N PRO A 32 -5.37 1.16 5.11
CA PRO A 32 -6.23 -0.02 4.96
C PRO A 32 -7.69 0.24 5.34
N ASP A 33 -7.95 1.32 6.09
CA ASP A 33 -9.30 1.71 6.53
C ASP A 33 -10.08 2.52 5.46
N SER A 34 -9.46 2.87 4.32
CA SER A 34 -10.15 3.62 3.27
C SER A 34 -11.26 2.79 2.62
N GLU A 35 -12.35 3.46 2.26
CA GLU A 35 -13.43 2.88 1.47
C GLU A 35 -13.05 2.79 -0.02
N ASN A 36 -12.16 3.67 -0.48
CA ASN A 36 -11.74 3.71 -1.89
C ASN A 36 -10.63 2.70 -2.15
N VAL A 37 -10.76 1.96 -3.25
CA VAL A 37 -9.74 1.02 -3.71
C VAL A 37 -8.75 1.75 -4.60
N LEU A 38 -7.44 1.51 -4.42
CA LEU A 38 -6.44 1.97 -5.37
C LEU A 38 -6.48 1.06 -6.60
N GLU A 39 -7.08 1.55 -7.70
CA GLU A 39 -7.26 0.78 -8.94
C GLU A 39 -6.05 0.86 -9.88
N ASP A 40 -5.38 2.02 -9.92
CA ASP A 40 -4.17 2.28 -10.70
C ASP A 40 -3.26 3.29 -9.97
N ILE A 41 -1.99 3.33 -10.36
CA ILE A 41 -1.00 4.30 -9.89
C ILE A 41 -0.85 5.40 -10.95
N ASP A 42 -1.29 6.60 -10.58
CA ASP A 42 -1.20 7.81 -11.37
C ASP A 42 0.15 8.49 -11.10
N PRO A 43 1.01 8.70 -12.13
CA PRO A 43 2.32 9.31 -11.95
C PRO A 43 2.24 10.80 -11.53
N ASP A 44 1.10 11.45 -11.70
CA ASP A 44 0.89 12.85 -11.30
C ASP A 44 0.42 13.00 -9.84
N LYS A 45 0.28 11.87 -9.12
CA LYS A 45 -0.17 11.82 -7.71
C LYS A 45 0.97 11.57 -6.74
N VAL A 46 0.79 12.07 -5.52
CA VAL A 46 1.69 11.88 -4.39
C VAL A 46 1.05 10.91 -3.40
N TYR A 47 1.61 9.70 -3.31
CA TYR A 47 1.11 8.65 -2.43
C TYR A 47 1.80 8.71 -1.06
N VAL A 48 1.04 9.00 -0.01
CA VAL A 48 1.56 9.11 1.36
C VAL A 48 1.43 7.78 2.09
N LEU A 49 2.57 7.24 2.53
CA LEU A 49 2.64 6.08 3.42
C LEU A 49 2.76 6.56 4.87
N GLY A 50 1.86 6.11 5.74
CA GLY A 50 1.91 6.45 7.15
C GLY A 50 3.15 5.86 7.85
N GLY A 51 4.07 6.71 8.29
CA GLY A 51 5.27 6.36 9.06
C GLY A 51 5.03 5.93 10.52
N LEU A 52 3.83 5.43 10.84
CA LEU A 52 3.50 5.03 12.21
C LEU A 52 4.14 3.68 12.52
N VAL A 53 5.28 3.70 13.20
CA VAL A 53 5.94 2.52 13.76
C VAL A 53 5.49 2.37 15.20
N ASP A 54 4.23 1.98 15.39
CA ASP A 54 3.73 1.56 16.68
C ASP A 54 3.03 0.22 16.51
N GLU A 55 3.34 -0.75 17.37
CA GLU A 55 2.69 -2.08 17.40
C GLU A 55 1.19 -1.98 17.75
N SER A 56 0.71 -0.78 18.09
CA SER A 56 -0.69 -0.47 18.33
C SER A 56 -1.38 -0.01 17.04
N ILE A 57 -2.11 -0.93 16.40
CA ILE A 57 -3.02 -0.59 15.30
C ILE A 57 -4.15 0.29 15.85
N HIS A 58 -3.98 1.60 15.76
CA HIS A 58 -5.03 2.57 16.02
C HIS A 58 -5.94 2.68 14.81
N LYS A 59 -6.86 1.72 14.68
CA LYS A 59 -7.88 1.70 13.62
C LYS A 59 -8.51 3.09 13.47
N GLN A 60 -8.64 3.55 12.23
CA GLN A 60 -9.19 4.85 11.83
C GLN A 60 -8.41 6.11 12.20
N LEU A 61 -7.30 6.07 12.96
CA LEU A 61 -6.58 7.29 13.33
C LEU A 61 -6.06 8.04 12.09
N THR A 62 -5.38 7.31 11.20
CA THR A 62 -4.83 7.85 9.97
C THR A 62 -5.93 8.29 9.00
N LEU A 63 -7.01 7.52 8.90
CA LEU A 63 -8.17 7.87 8.07
C LEU A 63 -8.84 9.17 8.56
N ARG A 64 -9.00 9.33 9.88
CA ARG A 64 -9.58 10.55 10.47
C ARG A 64 -8.69 11.76 10.18
N ARG A 65 -7.38 11.66 10.40
CA ARG A 65 -6.43 12.75 10.09
C ARG A 65 -6.48 13.16 8.62
N ALA A 66 -6.46 12.19 7.71
CA ALA A 66 -6.56 12.48 6.28
C ALA A 66 -7.89 13.15 5.90
N ARG A 67 -9.02 12.69 6.48
CA ARG A 67 -10.34 13.30 6.28
C ARG A 67 -10.44 14.71 6.86
N GLU A 68 -9.88 14.96 8.04
CA GLU A 68 -9.80 16.29 8.67
C GLU A 68 -8.97 17.27 7.81
N GLN A 69 -7.99 16.76 7.07
CA GLN A 69 -7.16 17.51 6.14
C GLN A 69 -7.72 17.54 4.70
N CYS A 70 -8.94 17.01 4.49
CA CYS A 70 -9.61 16.92 3.18
C CYS A 70 -8.79 16.19 2.10
N LEU A 71 -7.93 15.26 2.49
CA LEU A 71 -7.10 14.49 1.56
C LEU A 71 -7.88 13.36 0.90
N GLN A 72 -7.51 13.02 -0.33
CA GLN A 72 -7.94 11.78 -0.94
C GLN A 72 -7.33 10.60 -0.16
N THR A 73 -8.07 9.51 -0.05
CA THR A 73 -7.57 8.29 0.60
C THR A 73 -7.85 7.09 -0.26
N ALA A 74 -6.98 6.09 -0.21
CA ALA A 74 -7.19 4.81 -0.87
C ALA A 74 -6.57 3.67 -0.05
N ARG A 75 -7.07 2.45 -0.24
CA ARG A 75 -6.46 1.22 0.28
C ARG A 75 -5.94 0.35 -0.86
N LEU A 76 -4.95 -0.48 -0.58
CA LEU A 76 -4.52 -1.51 -1.52
C LEU A 76 -5.66 -2.51 -1.80
N PRO A 77 -5.72 -3.10 -3.01
CA PRO A 77 -6.83 -3.95 -3.41
C PRO A 77 -6.71 -5.39 -2.88
N ILE A 78 -6.35 -5.57 -1.60
CA ILE A 78 -6.17 -6.89 -0.99
C ILE A 78 -7.50 -7.68 -1.00
N ARG A 79 -8.62 -7.00 -0.72
CA ARG A 79 -9.94 -7.64 -0.65
C ARG A 79 -10.47 -8.09 -2.00
N GLU A 80 -10.02 -7.42 -3.06
CA GLU A 80 -10.44 -7.64 -4.44
C GLU A 80 -9.69 -8.81 -5.07
N TYR A 81 -8.41 -8.98 -4.72
CA TYR A 81 -7.54 -9.96 -5.37
C TYR A 81 -7.13 -11.14 -4.49
N MET A 82 -7.31 -11.08 -3.16
CA MET A 82 -6.86 -12.11 -2.23
C MET A 82 -8.00 -12.68 -1.39
N VAL A 83 -7.87 -13.96 -1.05
CA VAL A 83 -8.80 -14.69 -0.19
C VAL A 83 -8.16 -15.00 1.16
N LYS A 84 -9.01 -15.13 2.18
CA LYS A 84 -8.58 -15.52 3.53
C LYS A 84 -8.09 -16.96 3.53
N ALA A 85 -6.83 -17.16 3.89
CA ALA A 85 -6.23 -18.47 4.03
C ALA A 85 -6.42 -19.01 5.45
N PRO A 86 -6.85 -20.27 5.62
CA PRO A 86 -6.85 -20.92 6.93
C PRO A 86 -5.46 -20.84 7.56
N ASN A 87 -5.38 -20.37 8.79
CA ASN A 87 -4.12 -20.35 9.55
C ASN A 87 -4.36 -20.63 11.02
N SER A 88 -3.33 -21.15 11.69
CA SER A 88 -3.41 -21.63 13.09
C SER A 88 -3.82 -20.56 14.10
N ARG A 89 -3.72 -19.27 13.74
CA ARG A 89 -4.05 -18.14 14.61
C ARG A 89 -5.39 -17.48 14.28
N ASN A 90 -6.09 -17.96 13.24
CA ASN A 90 -7.27 -17.31 12.66
C ASN A 90 -7.08 -15.79 12.46
N TYR A 91 -5.86 -15.39 12.07
CA TYR A 91 -5.46 -13.99 11.97
C TYR A 91 -5.39 -13.56 10.51
N HIS A 92 -6.14 -12.51 10.17
CA HIS A 92 -6.14 -11.90 8.83
C HIS A 92 -5.98 -10.40 8.96
N SER A 93 -4.96 -9.84 8.32
CA SER A 93 -4.65 -8.41 8.42
C SER A 93 -4.30 -7.81 7.07
N GLU A 94 -5.00 -6.74 6.75
CA GLU A 94 -4.75 -5.90 5.56
C GLU A 94 -3.74 -4.78 5.86
N THR A 95 -3.37 -4.60 7.13
CA THR A 95 -2.34 -3.64 7.54
C THR A 95 -0.97 -4.23 7.20
N LEU A 96 -0.26 -3.60 6.27
CA LEU A 96 1.08 -3.97 5.85
C LEU A 96 2.13 -3.05 6.46
N ALA A 97 3.36 -3.55 6.62
CA ALA A 97 4.50 -2.71 6.98
C ALA A 97 4.86 -1.77 5.82
N ILE A 98 5.57 -0.67 6.09
CA ILE A 98 5.91 0.35 5.08
C ILE A 98 6.66 -0.27 3.91
N ASN A 99 7.67 -1.09 4.18
CA ASN A 99 8.44 -1.79 3.14
C ASN A 99 7.55 -2.69 2.29
N GLN A 100 6.57 -3.38 2.89
CA GLN A 100 5.63 -4.23 2.16
C GLN A 100 4.75 -3.40 1.23
N VAL A 101 4.23 -2.25 1.69
CA VAL A 101 3.43 -1.35 0.83
C VAL A 101 4.28 -0.83 -0.31
N PHE A 102 5.52 -0.43 -0.02
CA PHE A 102 6.47 0.02 -1.03
C PHE A 102 6.74 -1.07 -2.10
N ASP A 103 6.99 -2.31 -1.68
CA ASP A 103 7.18 -3.45 -2.60
C ASP A 103 5.95 -3.68 -3.48
N VAL A 104 4.73 -3.58 -2.93
CA VAL A 104 3.48 -3.64 -3.72
C VAL A 104 3.46 -2.52 -4.77
N LEU A 105 3.67 -1.27 -4.37
CA LEU A 105 3.55 -0.12 -5.27
C LEU A 105 4.63 -0.16 -6.37
N SER A 106 5.88 -0.47 -6.02
CA SER A 106 6.99 -0.57 -6.98
C SER A 106 6.74 -1.70 -7.98
N THR A 107 6.33 -2.88 -7.50
CA THR A 107 6.02 -4.01 -8.38
C THR A 107 4.83 -3.71 -9.28
N TYR A 108 3.80 -3.03 -8.78
CA TYR A 108 2.67 -2.62 -9.61
C TYR A 108 3.08 -1.60 -10.67
N TYR A 109 3.92 -0.62 -10.32
CA TYR A 109 4.42 0.37 -11.27
C TYR A 109 5.15 -0.29 -12.45
N GLU A 110 5.96 -1.31 -12.18
CA GLU A 110 6.70 -2.07 -13.20
C GLU A 110 5.82 -3.03 -14.02
N THR A 111 4.87 -3.71 -13.37
CA THR A 111 4.14 -4.84 -13.98
C THR A 111 2.71 -4.52 -14.40
N ARG A 112 2.13 -3.44 -13.87
CA ARG A 112 0.71 -3.09 -13.95
C ARG A 112 -0.22 -4.25 -13.56
N SER A 113 0.24 -5.13 -12.66
CA SER A 113 -0.46 -6.34 -12.26
C SER A 113 -0.64 -6.38 -10.74
N TRP A 114 -1.87 -6.19 -10.27
CA TRP A 114 -2.20 -6.31 -8.85
C TRP A 114 -1.89 -7.70 -8.26
N PRO A 115 -2.16 -8.82 -8.95
CA PRO A 115 -1.72 -10.14 -8.47
C PRO A 115 -0.20 -10.24 -8.26
N ALA A 116 0.61 -9.73 -9.20
CA ALA A 116 2.07 -9.73 -9.06
C ALA A 116 2.52 -8.84 -7.89
N ALA A 117 1.96 -7.63 -7.82
CA ALA A 117 2.25 -6.65 -6.78
C ALA A 117 1.90 -7.14 -5.37
N LEU A 118 0.69 -7.67 -5.19
CA LEU A 118 0.26 -8.20 -3.89
C LEU A 118 1.06 -9.44 -3.49
N ARG A 119 1.49 -10.27 -4.45
CA ARG A 119 2.40 -11.39 -4.16
C ARG A 119 3.76 -10.91 -3.62
N ALA A 120 4.26 -9.78 -4.10
CA ALA A 120 5.53 -9.22 -3.66
C ALA A 120 5.46 -8.70 -2.21
N GLY A 121 4.41 -7.96 -1.85
CA GLY A 121 4.33 -7.30 -0.54
C GLY A 121 3.52 -8.02 0.55
N VAL A 122 2.50 -8.82 0.20
CA VAL A 122 1.63 -9.48 1.19
C VAL A 122 2.24 -10.82 1.61
N SER A 123 2.87 -10.83 2.79
CA SER A 123 3.47 -12.04 3.35
C SER A 123 2.42 -13.04 3.87
N SER A 124 2.76 -14.33 3.86
CA SER A 124 1.87 -15.42 4.31
C SER A 124 1.37 -15.25 5.76
N GLY A 125 2.15 -14.57 6.61
CA GLY A 125 1.76 -14.25 7.99
C GLY A 125 0.56 -13.28 8.11
N LYS A 126 0.13 -12.64 7.01
CA LYS A 126 -1.04 -11.78 6.97
C LYS A 126 -2.36 -12.54 6.82
N GLY A 127 -2.31 -13.84 6.52
CA GLY A 127 -3.49 -14.70 6.39
C GLY A 127 -4.31 -14.46 5.12
N TYR A 128 -3.74 -13.80 4.12
CA TYR A 128 -4.31 -13.61 2.79
C TYR A 128 -3.44 -14.30 1.75
N VAL A 129 -4.06 -14.99 0.79
CA VAL A 129 -3.39 -15.62 -0.35
C VAL A 129 -4.11 -15.26 -1.64
N LEU A 130 -3.39 -15.23 -2.75
CA LEU A 130 -4.03 -15.14 -4.06
C LEU A 130 -4.84 -16.43 -4.30
N PRO A 131 -6.03 -16.35 -4.91
CA PRO A 131 -6.75 -17.53 -5.32
C PRO A 131 -5.91 -18.31 -6.35
N ASP A 132 -5.93 -19.65 -6.25
CA ASP A 132 -5.34 -20.49 -7.28
C ASP A 132 -6.02 -20.17 -8.59
N THR A 133 -5.29 -19.53 -9.50
CA THR A 133 -5.75 -19.33 -10.87
C THR A 133 -5.61 -20.69 -11.54
N ALA A 134 -6.56 -21.59 -11.29
CA ALA A 134 -6.85 -22.64 -12.25
C ALA A 134 -7.25 -21.90 -13.53
N GLU A 135 -6.42 -22.04 -14.56
CA GLU A 135 -6.57 -21.47 -15.89
C GLU A 135 -8.05 -21.43 -16.32
N GLN A 136 -8.49 -20.28 -16.80
CA GLN A 136 -9.58 -20.18 -17.76
C GLN A 136 -9.02 -19.57 -19.04
#